data_AF-A0A7S4FWJ5-F1
#
_entry.id   AF-A0A7S4FWJ5-F1
#
_cell.length_a   1.000
_cell.length_b   1.000
_cell.length_c   1.000
_cell.angle_alpha   90.00
_cell.angle_beta   90.00
_cell.angle_gamma   90.00
#
_symmetry.space_group_name_H-M   'P 1'
#
loop_
_entity.id
_entity.type
_entity.pdbx_description
1 polymer ?
#
loop_
_entity_poly.entity_id
_entity_poly.type
_entity_poly.pdbx_seq_one_letter_code
_entity_poly.pdbx_strand_id
1 'polypeptide(L)'
;GVDFLGIGYNLPEGNPDGGSKGSSMHLDPGFRLSIALFTANNQSSVTTDNRWLKPVEGYALPLSVCSMESKMKRERTEEEYLNNLDVDVEVDRGTGGVGWKYKFKSSVAYNDFRKEVLEKGKERYKMVSYCLVSEVGFNPSATLQPHRFFAAACQALKKDTASAKTENERMQKWFDFF
;
A
#
# COMPACT_ATOMS: atom_id res chain seq x y z
N GLY A 1 11.87 -4.29 -6.36
CA GLY A 1 11.01 -3.55 -7.32
C GLY A 1 9.77 -4.35 -7.58
N VAL A 2 9.91 -5.47 -8.31
CA VAL A 2 8.88 -6.50 -8.44
C VAL A 2 8.44 -7.07 -7.08
N ASP A 3 9.30 -7.04 -6.07
CA ASP A 3 9.00 -7.54 -4.71
C ASP A 3 7.87 -6.81 -3.98
N PHE A 4 7.51 -5.60 -4.43
CA PHE A 4 6.34 -4.86 -3.91
C PHE A 4 5.04 -5.29 -4.59
N LEU A 5 5.10 -6.02 -5.71
CA LEU A 5 3.91 -6.53 -6.38
C LEU A 5 3.28 -7.64 -5.52
N GLY A 6 1.99 -7.50 -5.21
CA GLY A 6 1.27 -8.42 -4.33
C GLY A 6 1.70 -8.38 -2.87
N ILE A 7 2.33 -7.29 -2.44
CA ILE A 7 2.51 -6.99 -1.02
C ILE A 7 1.18 -6.65 -0.37
N GLY A 8 0.95 -7.12 0.85
CA GLY A 8 -0.19 -6.64 1.64
C GLY A 8 -0.02 -5.16 2.01
N TYR A 9 -1.13 -4.45 2.19
CA TYR A 9 -1.13 -3.05 2.58
C TYR A 9 -2.16 -2.78 3.68
N ASN A 10 -1.72 -2.28 4.81
CA ASN A 10 -2.57 -1.82 5.90
C ASN A 10 -2.91 -0.34 5.70
N LEU A 11 -4.15 -0.09 5.24
CA LEU A 11 -4.61 1.23 4.83
C LEU A 11 -4.66 2.26 5.97
N PRO A 12 -5.10 1.92 7.20
CA PRO A 12 -5.10 2.88 8.32
C PRO A 12 -3.71 3.32 8.79
N GLU A 13 -2.75 2.40 8.81
CA GLU A 13 -1.38 2.68 9.28
C GLU A 13 -0.45 3.18 8.17
N GLY A 14 -0.85 3.01 6.91
CA GLY A 14 -0.12 3.46 5.74
C GLY A 14 0.17 4.96 5.73
N ASN A 15 1.28 5.31 5.09
CA ASN A 15 1.63 6.67 4.75
C ASN A 15 2.59 6.69 3.56
N PRO A 16 2.12 7.05 2.35
CA PRO A 16 2.96 7.08 1.15
C PRO A 16 4.17 8.03 1.23
N ASP A 17 4.13 9.01 2.14
CA ASP A 17 5.28 9.90 2.40
C ASP A 17 6.37 9.24 3.26
N GLY A 18 6.13 8.04 3.76
CA GLY A 18 7.01 7.32 4.69
C GLY A 18 6.77 7.68 6.15
N GLY A 19 7.75 7.35 7.00
CA GLY A 19 7.67 7.56 8.44
C GLY A 19 7.86 9.02 8.88
N SER A 20 7.78 9.26 10.21
CA SER A 20 7.94 10.59 10.80
C SER A 20 9.30 11.22 10.50
N LYS A 21 9.39 12.54 10.65
CA LYS A 21 10.67 13.29 10.63
C LYS A 21 11.69 12.58 11.52
N GLY A 22 12.76 12.06 10.92
CA GLY A 22 13.87 11.39 11.62
C GLY A 22 13.85 9.87 11.62
N SER A 23 12.82 9.22 11.09
CA SER A 23 12.93 7.79 10.79
C SER A 23 13.73 7.60 9.49
N SER A 24 14.69 6.68 9.49
CA SER A 24 15.42 6.27 8.28
C SER A 24 14.55 5.49 7.29
N MET A 25 13.28 5.28 7.64
CA MET A 25 12.32 4.48 6.90
C MET A 25 11.56 5.37 5.92
N HIS A 26 12.15 5.51 4.74
CA HIS A 26 11.53 6.12 3.54
C HIS A 26 10.48 5.20 2.90
N LEU A 27 10.18 4.07 3.54
CA LEU A 27 9.22 3.09 3.08
C LEU A 27 7.89 3.34 3.79
N ASP A 28 6.79 3.24 3.04
CA ASP A 28 5.45 3.37 3.58
C ASP A 28 5.21 2.35 4.73
N PRO A 29 4.85 2.79 5.95
CA PRO A 29 4.61 1.91 7.10
C PRO A 29 3.43 0.95 6.92
N GLY A 30 2.58 1.18 5.93
CA GLY A 30 1.44 0.34 5.57
C GLY A 30 1.85 -0.95 4.87
N PHE A 31 3.05 -1.04 4.30
CA PHE A 31 3.49 -2.28 3.66
C PHE A 31 3.57 -3.46 4.65
N ARG A 32 3.15 -4.63 4.18
CA ARG A 32 3.11 -5.89 4.94
C ARG A 32 3.88 -6.99 4.20
N LEU A 33 3.71 -8.24 4.61
CA LEU A 33 4.29 -9.37 3.90
C LEU A 33 3.59 -9.60 2.55
N SER A 34 4.29 -10.23 1.61
CA SER A 34 3.75 -10.58 0.29
C SER A 34 2.60 -11.61 0.38
N ILE A 35 1.41 -11.23 -0.07
CA ILE A 35 0.23 -12.09 -0.02
C ILE A 35 0.10 -12.97 -1.27
N ALA A 36 0.67 -12.54 -2.40
CA ALA A 36 0.60 -13.25 -3.67
C ALA A 36 1.98 -13.72 -4.12
N LEU A 37 2.05 -14.94 -4.64
CA LEU A 37 3.24 -15.52 -5.24
C LEU A 37 3.27 -15.18 -6.72
N PHE A 38 4.41 -14.66 -7.17
CA PHE A 38 4.73 -14.46 -8.57
C PHE A 38 5.84 -15.40 -8.97
N THR A 39 5.72 -15.99 -10.16
CA THR A 39 6.75 -16.87 -10.72
C THR A 39 7.52 -16.13 -11.80
N ALA A 40 8.82 -16.40 -11.90
CA ALA A 40 9.67 -15.90 -12.97
C ALA A 40 10.36 -17.09 -13.64
N ASN A 41 10.41 -17.10 -14.97
CA ASN A 41 11.13 -18.10 -15.73
C ASN A 41 12.25 -17.45 -16.57
N ASN A 42 13.37 -18.16 -16.75
CA ASN A 42 14.53 -17.64 -17.47
C ASN A 42 14.36 -17.66 -19.00
N GLN A 43 13.27 -18.21 -19.53
CA GLN A 43 13.15 -18.52 -20.96
C GLN A 43 12.30 -17.50 -21.74
N SER A 44 11.44 -16.71 -21.08
CA SER A 44 10.61 -15.72 -21.78
C SER A 44 10.26 -14.47 -20.97
N SER A 45 10.68 -14.39 -19.71
CA SER A 45 10.22 -13.35 -18.79
C SER A 45 11.35 -12.40 -18.41
N VAL A 46 11.94 -11.68 -19.37
CA VAL A 46 12.91 -10.60 -19.09
C VAL A 46 12.33 -9.24 -19.51
N THR A 47 12.61 -8.17 -18.74
CA THR A 47 12.33 -6.77 -19.06
C THR A 47 12.84 -6.39 -20.44
N THR A 48 12.21 -5.40 -21.08
CA THR A 48 12.57 -4.97 -22.45
C THR A 48 14.00 -4.46 -22.57
N ASP A 49 14.60 -4.04 -21.45
CA ASP A 49 16.01 -3.65 -21.34
C ASP A 49 16.96 -4.85 -21.07
N ASN A 50 16.43 -6.07 -21.01
CA ASN A 50 17.14 -7.32 -20.72
C ASN A 50 17.87 -7.37 -19.35
N ARG A 51 17.46 -6.54 -18.39
CA ARG A 51 18.16 -6.45 -17.08
C ARG A 51 17.50 -7.24 -15.95
N TRP A 52 16.19 -7.43 -15.99
CA TRP A 52 15.41 -7.95 -14.87
C TRP A 52 14.43 -9.02 -15.32
N LEU A 53 14.10 -9.95 -14.43
CA LEU A 53 13.03 -10.91 -14.69
C LEU A 53 11.66 -10.24 -14.50
N LYS A 54 10.71 -10.58 -15.37
CA LYS A 54 9.29 -10.24 -15.26
C LYS A 54 8.55 -11.38 -14.56
N PRO A 55 7.49 -11.08 -13.79
CA PRO A 55 6.56 -12.12 -13.34
C PRO A 55 5.78 -12.69 -14.52
N VAL A 56 5.51 -14.00 -14.50
CA VAL A 56 4.67 -14.69 -15.50
C VAL A 56 3.21 -14.21 -15.41
N GLU A 57 2.75 -13.91 -14.20
CA GLU A 57 1.39 -13.49 -13.90
C GLU A 57 1.16 -11.98 -14.11
N GLY A 58 2.16 -11.27 -14.67
CA GLY A 58 2.11 -9.83 -14.76
C GLY A 58 3.04 -9.23 -15.80
N TYR A 59 3.36 -7.96 -15.57
CA TYR A 59 4.27 -7.19 -16.40
C TYR A 59 5.24 -6.40 -15.52
N ALA A 60 6.42 -6.17 -16.08
CA ALA A 60 7.37 -5.20 -15.57
C ALA A 60 7.92 -4.42 -16.75
N LEU A 61 7.70 -3.11 -16.72
CA LEU A 61 8.13 -2.17 -17.74
C LEU A 61 9.21 -1.27 -17.11
N PRO A 62 10.48 -1.38 -17.54
CA PRO A 62 11.50 -0.43 -17.11
C PRO A 62 11.16 0.96 -17.62
N LEU A 63 11.20 1.95 -16.72
CA LEU A 63 11.01 3.36 -17.05
C LEU A 63 12.35 4.07 -16.88
N SER A 64 12.82 4.74 -17.92
CA SER A 64 14.04 5.55 -17.86
C SER A 64 13.72 7.04 -17.71
N VAL A 65 12.64 7.36 -16.99
CA VAL A 65 12.14 8.73 -16.85
C VAL A 65 12.03 9.12 -15.38
N CYS A 66 12.97 9.93 -14.90
CA CYS A 66 12.70 10.72 -13.70
C CYS A 66 11.80 11.89 -14.13
N SER A 67 10.48 11.70 -14.04
CA SER A 67 9.54 12.80 -14.21
C SER A 67 9.58 13.68 -12.96
N MET A 68 10.37 14.76 -13.01
CA MET A 68 10.41 15.78 -11.96
C MET A 68 9.10 16.57 -11.98
N GLU A 69 8.01 15.95 -11.54
CA GLU A 69 6.74 16.64 -11.36
C GLU A 69 6.75 17.31 -9.98
N SER A 70 7.30 18.51 -9.90
CA SER A 70 7.32 19.32 -8.68
C SER A 70 5.94 19.90 -8.40
N LYS A 71 5.10 19.15 -7.68
CA LYS A 71 3.82 19.66 -7.18
C LYS A 71 4.04 20.25 -5.79
N MET A 72 3.87 21.58 -5.67
CA MET A 72 3.75 22.23 -4.38
C MET A 72 2.29 22.17 -3.95
N LYS A 73 2.00 21.37 -2.92
CA LYS A 73 0.67 21.27 -2.31
C LYS A 73 0.69 21.92 -0.94
N ARG A 74 -0.35 22.66 -0.62
CA ARG A 74 -0.54 23.26 0.70
C ARG A 74 -1.47 22.36 1.51
N GLU A 75 -1.13 22.15 2.78
CA GLU A 75 -1.84 21.27 3.70
C GLU A 75 -2.14 22.06 4.98
N ARG A 76 -3.38 22.57 5.09
CA ARG A 76 -3.91 23.31 6.25
C ARG A 76 -4.98 22.54 6.99
N THR A 77 -5.69 21.64 6.30
CA THR A 77 -6.72 20.81 6.91
C THR A 77 -6.33 19.33 6.85
N GLU A 78 -6.98 18.53 7.69
CA GLU A 78 -6.86 17.07 7.65
C GLU A 78 -7.26 16.51 6.29
N GLU A 79 -8.33 17.03 5.70
CA GLU A 79 -8.83 16.61 4.39
C GLU A 79 -7.81 16.89 3.27
N GLU A 80 -7.20 18.08 3.25
CA GLU A 80 -6.15 18.41 2.29
C GLU A 80 -4.96 17.46 2.40
N TYR A 81 -4.53 17.13 3.63
CA TYR A 81 -3.45 16.18 3.88
C TYR A 81 -3.78 14.78 3.34
N LEU A 82 -4.96 14.24 3.69
CA LEU A 82 -5.36 12.90 3.28
C LEU A 82 -5.57 12.79 1.77
N ASN A 83 -6.19 13.80 1.15
CA ASN A 83 -6.38 13.86 -0.31
C ASN A 83 -5.03 13.90 -1.04
N ASN A 84 -4.02 14.56 -0.46
CA ASN A 84 -2.70 14.62 -1.06
C ASN A 84 -1.96 13.28 -1.04
N LEU A 85 -2.22 12.43 -0.05
CA LEU A 85 -1.69 11.06 0.05
C LEU A 85 -2.48 10.08 -0.82
N ASP A 86 -3.79 10.30 -1.02
CA ASP A 86 -4.67 9.41 -1.78
C ASP A 86 -4.25 9.28 -3.25
N VAL A 87 -3.65 10.32 -3.83
CA VAL A 87 -3.13 10.32 -5.21
C VAL A 87 -2.05 9.25 -5.42
N ASP A 88 -1.33 8.87 -4.37
CA ASP A 88 -0.23 7.90 -4.44
C ASP A 88 -0.69 6.46 -4.16
N VAL A 89 -1.93 6.26 -3.68
CA VAL A 89 -2.53 4.95 -3.41
C VAL A 89 -4.01 4.96 -3.78
N GLU A 90 -4.35 4.45 -4.96
CA GLU A 90 -5.74 4.22 -5.35
C GLU A 90 -6.19 2.82 -4.94
N VAL A 91 -7.37 2.71 -4.33
CA VAL A 91 -7.99 1.42 -3.97
C VAL A 91 -9.26 1.28 -4.79
N ASP A 92 -9.45 0.14 -5.45
CA ASP A 92 -10.67 -0.16 -6.17
C ASP A 92 -11.87 -0.12 -5.19
N ARG A 93 -12.82 0.78 -5.47
CA ARG A 93 -13.96 1.12 -4.61
C ARG A 93 -15.01 0.01 -4.50
N GLY A 94 -14.78 -1.14 -5.14
CA GLY A 94 -15.71 -2.28 -5.19
C GLY A 94 -16.14 -2.85 -3.83
N THR A 95 -15.44 -2.55 -2.74
CA THR A 95 -15.92 -2.84 -1.37
C THR A 95 -15.66 -1.65 -0.45
N GLY A 96 -16.72 -0.92 -0.11
CA GLY A 96 -16.73 0.19 0.85
C GLY A 96 -16.44 -0.26 2.29
N GLY A 97 -15.25 -0.84 2.51
CA GLY A 97 -14.80 -1.32 3.80
C GLY A 97 -14.61 -0.18 4.80
N VAL A 98 -14.84 -0.49 6.07
CA VAL A 98 -14.68 0.42 7.22
C VAL A 98 -13.29 1.08 7.26
N GLY A 99 -12.27 0.41 6.72
CA GLY A 99 -10.89 0.92 6.64
C GLY A 99 -10.71 2.18 5.77
N TRP A 100 -11.60 2.45 4.81
CA TRP A 100 -11.50 3.64 3.94
C TRP A 100 -11.60 4.95 4.73
N LYS A 101 -12.53 5.02 5.69
CA LYS A 101 -12.75 6.23 6.51
C LYS A 101 -11.56 6.55 7.42
N TYR A 102 -10.70 5.58 7.68
CA TYR A 102 -9.54 5.70 8.57
C TYR A 102 -8.21 5.65 7.82
N LYS A 103 -8.24 5.70 6.49
CA LYS A 103 -7.06 5.69 5.63
C LYS A 103 -6.01 6.69 6.14
N PHE A 104 -4.82 6.17 6.40
CA PHE A 104 -3.62 6.87 6.91
C PHE A 104 -3.72 7.52 8.30
N LYS A 105 -4.89 7.52 8.94
CA LYS A 105 -5.14 8.24 10.20
C LYS A 105 -4.43 7.64 11.42
N SER A 106 -3.94 6.41 11.32
CA SER A 106 -3.19 5.75 12.40
C SER A 106 -1.67 5.86 12.21
N SER A 107 -1.21 6.45 11.12
CA SER A 107 0.22 6.62 10.85
C SER A 107 0.87 7.65 11.78
N VAL A 108 2.15 7.44 12.10
CA VAL A 108 2.93 8.38 12.93
C VAL A 108 3.01 9.77 12.27
N ALA A 109 3.22 9.80 10.95
CA ALA A 109 3.30 11.05 10.19
C ALA A 109 1.96 11.83 10.15
N TYR A 110 0.82 11.14 10.18
CA TYR A 110 -0.49 11.80 10.36
C TYR A 110 -0.59 12.45 11.76
N ASN A 111 -0.17 11.74 12.80
CA ASN A 111 -0.16 12.31 14.17
C ASN A 111 0.76 13.53 14.28
N ASP A 112 1.92 13.51 13.62
CA ASP A 112 2.82 14.65 13.56
C ASP A 112 2.20 15.83 12.81
N PHE A 113 1.56 15.56 11.66
CA PHE A 113 0.81 16.58 10.91
C PHE A 113 -0.26 17.22 11.79
N ARG A 114 -1.09 16.43 12.48
CA ARG A 114 -2.13 16.92 13.38
C ARG A 114 -1.54 17.84 14.47
N LYS A 115 -0.47 17.40 15.13
CA LYS A 115 0.20 18.19 16.18
C LYS A 115 0.85 19.48 15.67
N GLU A 116 1.43 19.46 14.48
CA GLU A 116 2.14 20.62 13.92
C GLU A 116 1.21 21.62 13.23
N VAL A 117 0.25 21.16 12.45
CA VAL A 117 -0.60 22.00 11.59
C VAL A 117 -1.90 22.33 12.30
N LEU A 118 -2.63 21.33 12.79
CA LEU A 118 -3.97 21.54 13.35
C LEU A 118 -3.91 22.10 14.77
N GLU A 119 -3.04 21.56 15.63
CA GLU A 119 -2.96 21.97 17.04
C GLU A 119 -2.12 23.24 17.25
N LYS A 120 -1.03 23.41 16.48
CA LYS A 120 -0.14 24.58 16.59
C LYS A 120 -0.40 25.66 15.56
N GLY A 121 -1.38 25.47 14.67
CA GLY A 121 -1.77 26.45 13.66
C GLY A 121 -0.68 26.78 12.64
N LYS A 122 0.26 25.86 12.38
CA LYS A 122 1.30 26.07 11.36
C LYS A 122 0.77 25.77 9.98
N GLU A 123 1.36 26.41 8.97
CA GLU A 123 1.12 26.02 7.58
C GLU A 123 2.17 25.01 7.12
N ARG A 124 1.72 23.96 6.43
CA ARG A 124 2.61 22.99 5.77
C ARG A 124 2.51 23.14 4.26
N TYR A 125 3.68 23.21 3.63
CA TYR A 125 3.84 23.14 2.18
C TYR A 125 4.64 21.89 1.86
N LYS A 126 4.11 21.05 0.97
CA LYS A 126 4.72 19.80 0.55
C LYS A 126 5.14 19.96 -0.91
N MET A 127 6.42 19.76 -1.18
CA MET A 127 6.94 19.65 -2.53
C MET A 127 7.39 18.21 -2.74
N VAL A 128 6.82 17.55 -3.74
CA VAL A 128 7.17 16.17 -4.08
C VAL A 128 7.81 16.16 -5.45
N SER A 129 8.82 15.31 -5.62
CA SER A 129 9.42 14.99 -6.91
C SER A 129 9.56 13.48 -6.99
N TYR A 130 9.12 12.89 -8.10
CA TYR A 130 9.17 11.45 -8.30
C TYR A 130 10.29 11.10 -9.27
N CYS A 131 11.01 10.01 -9.00
CA CYS A 131 11.78 9.35 -10.05
C CYS A 131 11.26 7.92 -10.20
N LEU A 132 10.51 7.68 -11.28
CA LEU A 132 9.91 6.39 -11.57
C LEU A 132 10.89 5.57 -12.41
N VAL A 133 11.36 4.46 -11.84
CA VAL A 133 12.37 3.58 -12.47
C VAL A 133 11.78 2.36 -13.16
N SER A 134 10.55 1.98 -12.78
CA SER A 134 9.85 0.84 -13.36
C SER A 134 8.37 0.90 -12.99
N GLU A 135 7.52 0.49 -13.91
CA GLU A 135 6.13 0.16 -13.64
C GLU A 135 5.98 -1.36 -13.56
N VAL A 136 5.31 -1.85 -12.52
CA VAL A 136 5.04 -3.27 -12.33
C VAL A 136 3.57 -3.46 -12.01
N GLY A 137 2.98 -4.49 -12.59
CA GLY A 137 1.58 -4.82 -12.38
C GLY A 137 1.30 -6.29 -12.65
N PHE A 138 0.12 -6.76 -12.29
CA PHE A 138 -0.33 -8.11 -12.59
C PHE A 138 -1.45 -8.08 -13.64
N ASN A 139 -1.60 -9.17 -14.39
CA ASN A 139 -2.70 -9.31 -15.32
C ASN A 139 -3.97 -9.69 -14.53
N PRO A 140 -5.07 -8.93 -14.62
CA PRO A 140 -6.31 -9.25 -13.91
C PRO A 140 -6.88 -10.65 -14.21
N SER A 141 -6.56 -11.19 -15.38
CA SER A 141 -6.97 -12.54 -15.80
C SER A 141 -6.03 -13.65 -15.29
N ALA A 142 -4.87 -13.31 -14.71
CA ALA A 142 -3.94 -14.29 -14.18
C ALA A 142 -4.45 -14.88 -12.86
N THR A 143 -4.30 -16.18 -12.69
CA THR A 143 -4.62 -16.84 -11.42
C THR A 143 -3.43 -16.70 -10.47
N LEU A 144 -3.53 -15.76 -9.53
CA LEU A 144 -2.51 -15.55 -8.50
C LEU A 144 -2.61 -16.63 -7.42
N GLN A 145 -1.49 -17.26 -7.12
CA GLN A 145 -1.40 -18.19 -6.00
C GLN A 145 -1.11 -17.41 -4.72
N PRO A 146 -1.82 -17.65 -3.61
CA PRO A 146 -1.48 -17.02 -2.34
C PRO A 146 -0.16 -17.59 -1.80
N HIS A 147 0.60 -16.76 -1.09
CA HIS A 147 1.76 -17.26 -0.37
C HIS A 147 1.32 -18.25 0.73
N ARG A 148 2.14 -19.28 1.02
CA ARG A 148 1.78 -20.38 1.95
C ARG A 148 1.28 -19.91 3.32
N PHE A 149 1.90 -18.87 3.89
CA PHE A 149 1.51 -18.34 5.20
C PHE A 149 0.17 -17.62 5.12
N PHE A 150 -0.10 -16.90 4.03
CA PHE A 150 -1.36 -16.19 3.83
C PHE A 150 -2.50 -17.19 3.62
N ALA A 151 -2.26 -18.23 2.82
CA ALA A 151 -3.20 -19.34 2.64
C ALA A 151 -3.53 -20.03 3.99
N ALA A 152 -2.53 -20.29 4.82
CA ALA A 152 -2.73 -20.88 6.15
C ALA A 152 -3.51 -19.95 7.09
N ALA A 153 -3.19 -18.65 7.09
CA ALA A 153 -3.89 -17.66 7.89
C ALA A 153 -5.37 -17.54 7.48
N CYS A 154 -5.66 -17.52 6.17
CA CYS A 154 -7.04 -17.56 5.66
C CYS A 154 -7.80 -18.83 6.08
N GLN A 155 -7.13 -19.99 6.13
CA GLN A 155 -7.75 -21.23 6.61
C GLN A 155 -8.04 -21.19 8.11
N ALA A 156 -7.14 -20.61 8.91
CA ALA A 156 -7.38 -20.39 10.34
C ALA A 156 -8.57 -19.46 10.55
N LEU A 157 -8.61 -18.32 9.86
CA LEU A 157 -9.72 -17.36 9.92
C LEU A 157 -11.07 -18.01 9.59
N LYS A 158 -11.12 -18.85 8.56
CA LYS A 158 -12.36 -19.59 8.20
C LYS A 158 -12.85 -20.48 9.34
N LYS A 159 -11.94 -21.14 10.06
CA LYS A 159 -12.30 -21.97 11.23
C LYS A 159 -12.78 -21.10 12.39
N ASP A 160 -12.09 -20.01 12.67
CA ASP A 160 -12.41 -19.11 13.79
C ASP A 160 -13.73 -18.37 13.57
N THR A 161 -14.01 -17.93 12.33
CA THR A 161 -15.27 -17.27 11.97
C THR A 161 -16.46 -18.23 11.93
N ALA A 162 -16.22 -19.51 11.60
CA ALA A 162 -17.22 -20.57 11.69
C ALA A 162 -17.56 -20.93 13.15
N SER A 163 -16.61 -20.80 14.07
CA SER A 163 -16.82 -21.04 15.50
C SER A 163 -17.44 -19.86 16.25
N ALA A 164 -17.58 -18.69 15.61
CA ALA A 164 -18.13 -17.49 16.23
C ALA A 164 -19.62 -17.66 16.53
N LYS A 165 -20.02 -17.35 17.76
CA LYS A 165 -21.41 -17.51 18.24
C LYS A 165 -22.29 -16.32 17.89
N THR A 166 -21.68 -15.16 17.64
CA THR A 166 -22.37 -13.92 17.31
C THR A 166 -21.73 -13.26 16.09
N GLU A 167 -22.51 -12.43 15.42
CA GLU A 167 -22.02 -11.62 14.30
C GLU A 167 -20.91 -10.65 14.73
N ASN A 168 -21.03 -10.04 15.91
CA ASN A 168 -20.01 -9.16 16.48
C ASN A 168 -18.68 -9.90 16.71
N GLU A 169 -18.72 -11.12 17.25
CA GLU A 169 -17.52 -11.94 17.44
C GLU A 169 -16.88 -12.32 16.10
N ARG A 170 -17.71 -12.62 15.08
CA ARG A 170 -17.22 -12.90 13.73
C ARG A 170 -16.56 -11.68 13.11
N MET A 171 -17.17 -10.51 13.26
CA MET A 171 -16.63 -9.23 12.76
C MET A 171 -15.32 -8.88 13.46
N GLN A 172 -15.21 -9.07 14.78
CA GLN A 172 -13.97 -8.85 15.51
C GLN A 172 -12.83 -9.73 14.98
N LYS A 173 -13.10 -11.01 14.73
CA LYS A 173 -12.10 -11.93 14.14
C LYS A 173 -11.64 -11.51 12.76
N TRP A 174 -12.54 -10.92 11.96
CA TRP A 174 -12.17 -10.31 10.68
C TRP A 174 -11.32 -9.06 10.86
N PHE A 175 -11.63 -8.21 11.85
CA PHE A 175 -10.80 -7.05 12.17
C PHE A 175 -9.41 -7.43 12.68
N ASP A 176 -9.29 -8.46 13.51
CA ASP A 176 -7.99 -8.90 14.05
C ASP A 176 -7.09 -9.53 12.96
N PHE A 177 -7.68 -9.99 11.86
CA PHE A 177 -6.94 -10.58 10.73
C PHE A 177 -6.33 -9.54 9.78
N PHE A 178 -6.94 -8.35 9.67
CA PHE A 178 -6.55 -7.29 8.71
C PHE A 178 -5.77 -6.16 9.38
#